data_AF-A0A7Y1UTZ4-F1
#
_entry.id   AF-A0A7Y1UTZ4-F1
#
_cell.length_a   1.000
_cell.length_b   1.000
_cell.length_c   1.000
_cell.angle_alpha   90.00
_cell.angle_beta   90.00
_cell.angle_gamma   90.00
#
_symmetry.space_group_name_H-M   'P 1'
#
loop_
_entity.id
_entity.type
_entity.pdbx_description
1 polymer ?
#
loop_
_entity_poly.entity_id
_entity_poly.type
_entity_poly.pdbx_seq_one_letter_code
_entity_poly.pdbx_strand_id
1 'polypeptide(L)'
;MIRPPGFRGAAFGEAAEGDLRVDDAVRRVVAGQLGISPEWAFVTQIHSAAVVRATEPGPLGEADAIFTTRHALPIAVATADCVPVILEGDDFAAVVHAGWR
;
A
#
# COMPACT_ATOMS: atom_id res chain seq x y z
N MET A 1 -5.13 11.97 10.92
CA MET A 1 -3.83 11.31 10.65
C MET A 1 -2.69 12.27 10.91
N ILE A 2 -1.79 11.95 11.84
CA ILE A 2 -0.58 12.74 12.06
C ILE A 2 0.40 12.37 10.94
N ARG A 3 0.53 13.21 9.92
CA ARG A 3 1.61 13.09 8.93
C ARG A 3 2.79 13.91 9.46
N PRO A 4 3.96 13.32 9.72
CA PRO A 4 5.15 14.10 10.05
C PRO A 4 5.40 15.17 8.98
N PRO A 5 5.82 16.39 9.35
CA PRO A 5 6.19 17.41 8.38
C PRO A 5 7.22 16.85 7.38
N GLY A 6 6.93 16.94 6.08
CA GLY A 6 7.83 16.47 5.02
C GLY A 6 7.66 15.01 4.59
N PHE A 7 6.81 14.21 5.24
CA PHE A 7 6.51 12.85 4.78
C PHE A 7 5.78 12.89 3.43
N ARG A 8 6.47 12.48 2.36
CA ARG A 8 5.96 12.43 0.98
C ARG A 8 5.90 10.97 0.54
N GLY A 9 5.06 10.65 -0.45
CA GLY A 9 5.02 9.29 -1.02
C GLY A 9 4.10 8.29 -0.32
N ALA A 10 3.34 8.72 0.70
CA ALA A 10 2.28 7.91 1.28
C ALA A 10 0.92 8.61 1.23
N ALA A 11 -0.13 7.82 0.99
CA ALA A 11 -1.51 8.25 1.00
C ALA A 11 -2.36 7.19 1.70
N PHE A 12 -3.51 7.62 2.19
CA PHE A 12 -4.50 6.76 2.82
C PHE A 12 -5.84 7.10 2.22
N GLY A 13 -6.59 6.07 1.84
CA GLY A 13 -7.96 6.25 1.40
C GLY A 13 -8.92 6.50 2.56
N GLU A 14 -10.15 6.83 2.21
CA GLU A 14 -11.27 7.03 3.11
C GLU A 14 -12.23 5.84 3.04
N ALA A 15 -13.01 5.60 4.10
CA ALA A 15 -13.96 4.49 4.14
C ALA A 15 -14.99 4.54 2.98
N ALA A 16 -15.34 5.74 2.51
CA ALA A 16 -16.27 5.95 1.40
C ALA A 16 -15.73 5.47 0.03
N GLU A 17 -14.42 5.29 -0.09
CA GLU A 17 -13.78 4.84 -1.34
C GLU A 17 -13.76 3.32 -1.48
N GLY A 18 -14.09 2.58 -0.41
CA GLY A 18 -14.06 1.12 -0.41
C GLY A 18 -12.64 0.55 -0.49
N ASP A 19 -12.50 -0.65 -1.06
CA ASP A 19 -11.19 -1.31 -1.21
C ASP A 19 -10.58 -1.01 -2.58
N LEU A 20 -9.62 -0.08 -2.58
CA LEU A 20 -8.90 0.37 -3.77
C LEU A 20 -8.07 -0.74 -4.44
N ARG A 21 -7.83 -1.88 -3.77
CA ARG A 21 -7.10 -3.00 -4.37
C ARG A 21 -7.98 -3.80 -5.33
N VAL A 22 -9.29 -3.80 -5.10
CA VAL A 22 -10.26 -4.60 -5.87
C VAL A 22 -11.09 -3.76 -6.85
N ASP A 23 -11.28 -2.46 -6.58
CA ASP A 23 -12.00 -1.56 -7.50
C ASP A 23 -11.02 -0.73 -8.35
N ASP A 24 -10.82 -1.16 -9.59
CA ASP A 24 -9.90 -0.50 -10.52
C ASP A 24 -10.38 0.89 -10.96
N ALA A 25 -11.69 1.14 -11.00
CA ALA A 25 -12.22 2.44 -11.39
C ALA A 25 -11.92 3.48 -10.31
N VAL A 26 -12.17 3.14 -9.05
CA VAL A 26 -11.86 4.02 -7.92
C VAL A 26 -10.35 4.19 -7.78
N ARG A 27 -9.56 3.10 -7.91
CA ARG A 27 -8.09 3.17 -7.89
C ARG A 27 -7.54 4.16 -8.91
N ARG A 28 -8.06 4.17 -10.14
CA ARG A 28 -7.64 5.13 -11.18
C ARG A 28 -7.92 6.59 -10.81
N VAL A 29 -9.07 6.86 -10.18
CA VAL A 29 -9.40 8.21 -9.70
C VAL A 29 -8.44 8.66 -8.61
N VAL A 30 -8.25 7.83 -7.58
CA VAL A 30 -7.35 8.14 -6.45
C VAL A 30 -5.91 8.30 -6.93
N ALA A 31 -5.43 7.41 -7.80
CA ALA A 31 -4.10 7.53 -8.39
C ALA A 31 -3.91 8.84 -9.17
N GLY A 32 -4.92 9.27 -9.93
CA GLY A 32 -4.91 10.56 -10.64
C GLY A 32 -4.83 11.76 -9.70
N GLN A 33 -5.56 11.73 -8.58
CA GLN A 33 -5.51 12.79 -7.56
C GLN A 33 -4.16 12.88 -6.86
N LEU A 34 -3.51 11.73 -6.66
CA LEU A 34 -2.19 11.62 -6.03
C LEU A 34 -1.02 11.86 -7.02
N GLY A 35 -1.29 11.87 -8.32
CA GLY A 35 -0.27 11.98 -9.35
C GLY A 35 0.65 10.75 -9.43
N ILE A 36 0.12 9.55 -9.14
CA ILE A 36 0.85 8.27 -9.19
C ILE A 36 0.25 7.35 -10.25
N SER A 37 0.98 6.28 -10.59
CA SER A 37 0.45 5.22 -11.46
C SER A 37 -0.77 4.52 -10.82
N PRO A 38 -1.82 4.14 -11.58
CA PRO A 38 -2.88 3.27 -11.08
C PRO A 38 -2.48 1.79 -11.02
N GLU A 39 -1.32 1.43 -11.60
CA GLU A 39 -0.77 0.08 -11.60
C GLU A 39 -0.09 -0.22 -10.25
N TRP A 40 -0.88 -0.65 -9.27
CA TRP A 40 -0.44 -0.90 -7.90
C TRP A 40 -0.08 -2.38 -7.67
N ALA A 41 0.89 -2.64 -6.81
CA ALA A 41 1.15 -3.97 -6.26
C ALA A 41 0.49 -4.13 -4.89
N PHE A 42 -0.18 -5.25 -4.66
CA PHE A 42 -0.96 -5.49 -3.43
C PHE A 42 -1.01 -6.98 -3.07
N VAL A 43 -1.41 -7.28 -1.84
CA VAL A 43 -1.46 -8.65 -1.29
C VAL A 43 -2.85 -9.00 -0.79
N THR A 44 -3.12 -10.30 -0.70
CA THR A 44 -4.22 -10.86 0.09
C THR A 44 -3.75 -10.95 1.54
N GLN A 45 -4.27 -10.07 2.40
CA GLN A 45 -3.88 -10.01 3.81
C GLN A 45 -4.52 -11.13 4.61
N ILE A 46 -3.71 -11.86 5.36
CA ILE A 46 -4.13 -13.04 6.13
C ILE A 46 -3.77 -12.95 7.62
N HIS A 47 -3.36 -11.76 8.10
CA HIS A 47 -2.91 -11.52 9.48
C HIS A 47 -1.72 -12.42 9.87
N SER A 48 -0.76 -12.53 8.97
CA SER A 48 0.52 -13.23 9.12
C SER A 48 1.69 -12.24 9.32
N ALA A 49 2.90 -12.78 9.48
CA ALA A 49 4.14 -12.02 9.41
C ALA A 49 4.84 -12.12 8.03
N ALA A 50 4.14 -12.63 7.00
CA ALA A 50 4.74 -12.84 5.68
C ALA A 50 4.97 -11.51 4.96
N VAL A 51 6.15 -11.39 4.34
CA VAL A 51 6.61 -10.20 3.62
C VAL A 51 6.93 -10.61 2.18
N VAL A 52 6.45 -9.85 1.21
CA VAL A 52 6.74 -10.07 -0.21
C VAL A 52 7.41 -8.86 -0.84
N ARG A 53 8.27 -9.11 -1.83
CA ARG A 53 8.90 -8.07 -2.65
C ARG A 53 8.04 -7.83 -3.89
N ALA A 54 7.60 -6.60 -4.10
CA ALA A 54 6.97 -6.18 -5.34
C ALA A 54 8.05 -5.83 -6.38
N THR A 55 8.03 -6.52 -7.53
CA THR A 55 8.83 -6.17 -8.72
C THR A 55 7.95 -5.68 -9.88
N GLU A 56 6.66 -5.97 -9.83
CA GLU A 56 5.66 -5.61 -10.82
C GLU A 56 4.29 -5.30 -10.18
N PRO A 57 3.41 -4.57 -10.87
CA PRO A 57 2.03 -4.35 -10.43
C PRO A 57 1.22 -5.64 -10.36
N GLY A 58 0.11 -5.60 -9.63
CA GLY A 58 -0.84 -6.69 -9.51
C GLY A 58 -0.80 -7.41 -8.16
N PRO A 59 -1.60 -8.48 -8.03
CA PRO A 59 -1.67 -9.27 -6.81
C PRO A 59 -0.41 -10.12 -6.61
N LEU A 60 0.18 -10.07 -5.42
CA LEU A 60 1.41 -10.77 -5.06
C LEU A 60 1.17 -12.05 -4.23
N GLY A 61 -0.09 -12.48 -4.10
CA GLY A 61 -0.48 -13.60 -3.25
C GLY A 61 -0.71 -13.22 -1.79
N GLU A 62 -0.57 -14.19 -0.89
CA GLU A 62 -0.81 -14.02 0.54
C GLU A 62 0.40 -13.42 1.26
N ALA A 63 0.20 -12.29 1.93
CA ALA A 63 1.18 -11.64 2.79
C ALA A 63 0.53 -10.47 3.54
N ASP A 64 1.23 -9.92 4.53
CA ASP A 64 0.78 -8.76 5.30
C ASP A 64 1.78 -7.60 5.24
N ALA A 65 2.88 -7.77 4.52
CA ALA A 65 3.81 -6.70 4.22
C ALA A 65 4.28 -6.78 2.75
N ILE A 66 4.43 -5.61 2.15
CA ILE A 66 4.98 -5.45 0.81
C ILE A 66 6.13 -4.47 0.90
N PHE A 67 7.25 -4.78 0.24
CA PHE A 67 8.29 -3.79 -0.02
C PHE A 67 8.65 -3.76 -1.50
N THR A 68 9.18 -2.62 -1.96
CA THR A 68 9.69 -2.44 -3.31
C THR A 68 11.00 -1.67 -3.27
N THR A 69 11.90 -2.01 -4.19
CA THR A 69 13.07 -1.19 -4.54
C THR A 69 12.91 -0.59 -5.94
N ARG A 70 11.72 -0.73 -6.54
CA ARG A 70 11.42 -0.24 -7.88
C ARG A 70 10.80 1.15 -7.76
N HIS A 71 11.43 2.14 -8.36
CA HIS A 71 10.86 3.47 -8.46
C HIS A 71 9.52 3.45 -9.21
N ALA A 72 8.63 4.35 -8.82
CA ALA A 72 7.31 4.54 -9.43
C ALA A 72 6.41 3.29 -9.46
N LEU A 73 6.62 2.33 -8.53
CA LEU A 73 5.69 1.23 -8.28
C LEU A 73 4.96 1.46 -6.95
N PRO A 74 3.69 1.92 -6.97
CA PRO A 74 2.89 2.03 -5.76
C PRO A 74 2.63 0.64 -5.15
N ILE A 75 2.78 0.54 -3.83
CA ILE A 75 2.47 -0.65 -3.04
C ILE A 75 1.32 -0.33 -2.08
N ALA A 76 0.41 -1.28 -1.89
CA ALA A 76 -0.80 -1.05 -1.10
C ALA A 76 -1.18 -2.23 -0.21
N VAL A 77 -1.56 -1.91 1.03
CA VAL A 77 -2.28 -2.76 1.97
C VAL A 77 -3.58 -2.05 2.36
N ALA A 78 -4.61 -2.81 2.69
CA ALA A 78 -5.83 -2.28 3.28
C ALA A 78 -5.73 -2.29 4.80
N THR A 79 -6.44 -1.38 5.46
CA THR A 79 -6.64 -1.44 6.89
C THR A 79 -8.04 -0.97 7.27
N ALA A 80 -8.59 -1.61 8.28
CA ALA A 80 -9.70 -1.12 9.10
C ALA A 80 -9.39 -1.60 10.52
N ASP A 81 -9.11 -0.67 11.44
CA ASP A 81 -8.66 -0.88 12.82
C ASP A 81 -7.23 -1.44 13.03
N CYS A 82 -6.69 -2.23 12.10
CA CYS A 82 -5.29 -2.68 12.18
C CYS A 82 -4.30 -1.52 11.98
N VAL A 83 -3.07 -1.65 12.48
CA VAL A 83 -2.08 -0.58 12.41
C VAL A 83 -1.34 -0.63 11.07
N PRO A 84 -1.52 0.35 10.17
CA PRO A 84 -0.67 0.45 8.99
C PRO A 84 0.70 1.02 9.38
N VAL A 85 1.78 0.35 9.00
CA VAL A 85 3.15 0.86 9.16
C VAL A 85 3.74 1.13 7.79
N ILE A 86 4.33 2.32 7.62
CA ILE A 86 5.05 2.71 6.42
C ILE A 86 6.52 2.84 6.77
N LEU A 87 7.38 2.22 5.98
CA LEU A 87 8.83 2.28 6.10
C LEU A 87 9.38 2.87 4.81
N GLU A 88 10.29 3.84 4.94
CA GLU A 88 11.02 4.45 3.84
C GLU A 88 12.50 4.38 4.18
N GLY A 89 13.31 3.93 3.23
CA GLY A 89 14.76 4.03 3.27
C GLY A 89 15.28 4.55 1.94
N ASP A 90 16.60 4.72 1.83
CA ASP A 90 17.23 5.39 0.68
C ASP A 90 16.80 4.80 -0.69
N ASP A 91 16.71 3.47 -0.78
CA ASP A 91 16.41 2.75 -2.03
C ASP A 91 15.17 1.83 -1.92
N PHE A 92 14.34 1.99 -0.88
CA PHE A 92 13.15 1.15 -0.71
C PHE A 92 12.00 1.84 -0.01
N ALA A 93 10.79 1.37 -0.30
CA ALA A 93 9.58 1.66 0.47
C ALA A 93 8.87 0.36 0.85
N ALA A 94 8.24 0.34 2.02
CA ALA A 94 7.41 -0.77 2.46
C ALA A 94 6.13 -0.28 3.14
N VAL A 95 5.07 -1.08 2.97
CA VAL A 95 3.80 -0.92 3.69
C VAL A 95 3.47 -2.23 4.38
N VAL A 96 3.05 -2.14 5.64
CA VAL A 96 2.78 -3.29 6.51
C VAL A 96 1.39 -3.14 7.11
N HIS A 97 0.62 -4.22 7.03
CA HIS A 97 -0.58 -4.44 7.80
C HIS A 97 -0.20 -5.13 9.11
N ALA A 98 -0.14 -4.37 10.20
CA ALA A 98 0.14 -4.91 11.53
C ALA A 98 -1.19 -5.06 12.30
N GLY A 99 -1.78 -6.24 12.18
CA GLY A 99 -2.83 -6.69 13.10
C GLY A 99 -2.27 -6.93 14.51
N TRP A 100 -3.12 -7.41 15.42
CA TRP A 100 -2.70 -7.76 16.78
C TRP A 100 -1.88 -9.06 16.86
N ARG A 101 -1.93 -9.89 15.81
CA ARG A 101 -1.19 -11.15 15.70
C ARG A 101 0.23 -10.88 15.26
#